data_AF-A0A7W4CX46-F1
#
_entry.id   AF-A0A7W4CX46-F1
#
_cell.length_a   1.000
_cell.length_b   1.000
_cell.length_c   1.000
_cell.angle_alpha   90.00
_cell.angle_beta   90.00
_cell.angle_gamma   90.00
#
_symmetry.space_group_name_H-M   'P 1'
#
loop_
_entity.id
_entity.type
_entity.pdbx_description
1 polymer ?
#
loop_
_entity_poly.entity_id
_entity_poly.type
_entity_poly.pdbx_seq_one_letter_code
_entity_poly.pdbx_strand_id
1 'polypeptide(L)'
;MRHPDCHCPQAVHECGQYATYITHKCHCDVCRAANRDKEQIRRRAKLYGRYHMVDGDPVRAHLRSLMDAGMGIKTIARAGGWQGSGTIGAILYGKWADHPDHPEYRPPRKQVTGDVANRIYAIRPALQPGAKVDALGTTRRLQALVARGYSLLRIADALNIGHLAVWRLVHGESARCLESTRMAVAALFDQWCDTPPPVKTGYQGGSVTRALGLAKRNGWQPAAAWDDIDLDDAPSLGEPDPALRTPSGRANRSTVHPDDIRLMLATHSTSWAAAARLGVSRPYLLELAKRHGIELPNHIRVGDADHGQMRLERKAA
;
A
#
# COMPACT_ATOMS: atom_id res chain seq x y z
N MET A 1 -25.20 41.83 -6.19
CA MET A 1 -26.16 42.95 -6.08
C MET A 1 -27.37 42.65 -6.95
N ARG A 2 -28.58 42.93 -6.44
CA ARG A 2 -29.83 42.70 -7.18
C ARG A 2 -29.95 43.77 -8.28
N HIS A 3 -30.04 43.36 -9.54
CA HIS A 3 -30.27 44.31 -10.62
C HIS A 3 -31.75 44.75 -10.65
N PRO A 4 -32.09 45.92 -11.25
CA PRO A 4 -33.41 46.55 -11.13
C PRO A 4 -34.58 45.65 -11.55
N ASP A 5 -34.41 44.84 -12.59
CA ASP A 5 -35.50 43.99 -13.13
C ASP A 5 -35.55 42.57 -12.52
N CYS A 6 -35.01 42.37 -11.32
CA CYS A 6 -34.92 41.07 -10.68
C CYS A 6 -36.22 40.68 -9.94
N HIS A 7 -36.98 39.75 -10.55
CA HIS A 7 -38.29 39.28 -10.09
C HIS A 7 -38.24 37.98 -9.23
N CYS A 8 -37.12 37.67 -8.60
CA CYS A 8 -37.00 36.42 -7.83
C CYS A 8 -37.74 36.45 -6.48
N PRO A 9 -38.21 35.29 -5.99
CA PRO A 9 -38.73 35.15 -4.61
C PRO A 9 -37.65 35.18 -3.52
N GLN A 10 -36.39 34.85 -3.83
CA GLN A 10 -35.31 34.79 -2.85
C GLN A 10 -34.55 36.12 -2.72
N ALA A 11 -34.30 36.56 -1.48
CA ALA A 11 -33.85 37.92 -1.17
C ALA A 11 -32.46 38.30 -1.71
N VAL A 12 -31.50 37.36 -1.83
CA VAL A 12 -30.13 37.65 -2.29
C VAL A 12 -29.58 36.49 -3.11
N HIS A 13 -29.33 36.71 -4.41
CA HIS A 13 -28.65 35.75 -5.27
C HIS A 13 -27.95 36.44 -6.47
N GLU A 14 -27.03 35.74 -7.14
CA GLU A 14 -26.31 36.25 -8.31
C GLU A 14 -27.12 36.01 -9.60
N CYS A 15 -27.55 37.09 -10.26
CA CYS A 15 -28.30 37.05 -11.52
C CYS A 15 -27.36 36.80 -12.72
N GLY A 16 -27.90 36.26 -13.82
CA GLY A 16 -27.14 36.01 -15.05
C GLY A 16 -26.54 34.60 -15.17
N GLN A 17 -26.88 33.69 -14.26
CA GLN A 17 -26.50 32.29 -14.35
C GLN A 17 -27.71 31.40 -14.66
N TYR A 18 -27.48 30.30 -15.39
CA TYR A 18 -28.53 29.30 -15.68
C TYR A 18 -29.13 28.68 -14.40
N ALA A 19 -28.28 28.39 -13.41
CA ALA A 19 -28.72 27.81 -12.13
C ALA A 19 -29.72 28.72 -11.41
N THR A 20 -29.50 30.03 -11.46
CA THR A 20 -30.39 31.05 -10.91
C THR A 20 -31.78 31.04 -11.55
N TYR A 21 -31.86 30.90 -12.87
CA TYR A 21 -33.13 30.79 -13.60
C TYR A 21 -33.93 29.54 -13.17
N ILE A 22 -33.27 28.39 -13.05
CA ILE A 22 -33.93 27.11 -12.75
C ILE A 22 -34.29 26.95 -11.27
N THR A 23 -33.34 27.26 -10.38
CA THR A 23 -33.46 26.98 -8.94
C THR A 23 -34.21 28.09 -8.22
N HIS A 24 -33.87 29.36 -8.49
CA HIS A 24 -34.50 30.49 -7.81
C HIS A 24 -35.70 31.04 -8.57
N LYS A 25 -36.05 30.45 -9.73
CA LYS A 25 -37.18 30.86 -10.59
C LYS A 25 -37.13 32.34 -10.96
N CYS A 26 -35.91 32.88 -11.13
CA CYS A 26 -35.71 34.27 -11.52
C CYS A 26 -35.92 34.43 -13.03
N HIS A 27 -36.90 35.23 -13.44
CA HIS A 27 -37.29 35.43 -14.84
C HIS A 27 -36.81 36.76 -15.45
N CYS A 28 -35.87 37.44 -14.81
CA CYS A 28 -35.31 38.68 -15.34
C CYS A 28 -34.57 38.46 -16.68
N ASP A 29 -34.30 39.55 -17.41
CA ASP A 29 -33.74 39.46 -18.76
C ASP A 29 -32.37 38.80 -18.83
N VAL A 30 -31.48 39.10 -17.88
CA VAL A 30 -30.15 38.47 -17.81
C VAL A 30 -30.22 36.98 -17.50
N CYS A 31 -31.15 36.54 -16.64
CA CYS A 31 -31.37 35.11 -16.35
C CYS A 31 -32.05 34.39 -17.52
N ARG A 32 -33.00 35.04 -18.20
CA ARG A 32 -33.61 34.53 -19.45
C ARG A 32 -32.59 34.43 -20.58
N ALA A 33 -31.66 35.38 -20.68
CA ALA A 33 -30.54 35.34 -21.64
C ALA A 33 -29.62 34.15 -21.32
N ALA A 34 -29.16 34.00 -20.08
CA ALA A 34 -28.33 32.88 -19.66
C ALA A 34 -28.99 31.51 -19.93
N ASN A 35 -30.32 31.40 -19.75
CA ASN A 35 -31.07 30.20 -20.13
C ASN A 35 -31.09 29.97 -21.65
N ARG A 36 -31.33 31.02 -22.45
CA ARG A 36 -31.30 30.96 -23.92
C ARG A 36 -29.93 30.53 -24.44
N ASP A 37 -28.85 31.08 -23.89
CA ASP A 37 -27.47 30.74 -24.27
C ASP A 37 -27.18 29.27 -23.97
N LYS A 38 -27.61 28.79 -22.79
CA LYS A 38 -27.44 27.38 -22.41
C LYS A 38 -28.21 26.43 -23.34
N GLU A 39 -29.44 26.77 -23.71
CA GLU A 39 -30.24 26.01 -24.67
C GLU A 39 -29.65 26.08 -26.09
N GLN A 40 -29.07 27.22 -26.51
CA GLN A 40 -28.41 27.34 -27.80
C GLN A 40 -27.14 26.46 -27.87
N ILE A 41 -26.32 26.43 -26.81
CA ILE A 41 -25.16 25.53 -26.69
C ILE A 41 -25.63 24.07 -26.78
N ARG A 42 -26.70 23.71 -26.07
CA ARG A 42 -27.27 22.36 -26.12
C ARG A 42 -27.79 21.99 -27.50
N ARG A 43 -28.50 22.90 -28.18
CA ARG A 43 -29.01 22.71 -29.54
C ARG A 43 -27.88 22.52 -30.55
N ARG A 44 -26.83 23.33 -30.47
CA ARG A 44 -25.62 23.19 -31.29
C ARG A 44 -24.91 21.86 -31.03
N ALA A 45 -24.77 21.45 -29.76
CA ALA A 45 -24.16 20.16 -29.42
C ALA A 45 -24.96 18.97 -29.99
N LYS A 46 -26.30 19.04 -30.02
CA LYS A 46 -27.14 18.03 -30.69
C LYS A 46 -26.93 18.02 -32.21
N LEU A 47 -26.96 19.19 -32.84
CA LEU A 47 -26.76 19.33 -34.30
C LEU A 47 -25.39 18.78 -34.74
N TYR A 48 -24.34 19.02 -33.95
CA TYR A 48 -23.00 18.52 -34.22
C TYR A 48 -22.74 17.09 -33.73
N GLY A 49 -23.77 16.35 -33.26
CA GLY A 49 -23.63 14.98 -32.76
C GLY A 49 -22.82 14.84 -31.46
N ARG A 50 -22.44 15.95 -30.82
CA ARG A 50 -21.65 15.96 -29.57
C ARG A 50 -22.50 15.76 -28.32
N TYR A 51 -23.83 15.81 -28.46
CA TYR A 51 -24.77 15.50 -27.39
C TYR A 51 -25.29 14.07 -27.53
N HIS A 52 -24.76 13.17 -26.71
CA HIS A 52 -25.24 11.80 -26.59
C HIS A 52 -25.37 11.42 -25.11
N MET A 53 -26.29 10.50 -24.85
CA MET A 53 -26.49 9.89 -23.53
C MET A 53 -25.78 8.55 -23.54
N VAL A 54 -25.06 8.23 -22.47
CA VAL A 54 -24.42 6.94 -22.24
C VAL A 54 -25.07 6.24 -21.06
N ASP A 55 -24.92 4.92 -21.00
CA ASP A 55 -25.35 4.12 -19.87
C ASP A 55 -24.67 4.61 -18.58
N GLY A 56 -25.47 4.76 -17.52
CA GLY A 56 -25.00 5.16 -16.21
C GLY A 56 -24.33 4.03 -15.46
N ASP A 57 -24.60 2.76 -15.77
CA ASP A 57 -24.08 1.61 -15.01
C ASP A 57 -22.54 1.51 -15.03
N PRO A 58 -21.85 1.59 -16.19
CA PRO A 58 -20.39 1.58 -16.23
C PRO A 58 -19.76 2.78 -15.53
N VAL A 59 -20.42 3.94 -15.61
CA VAL A 59 -19.99 5.17 -14.92
C VAL A 59 -20.11 5.00 -13.41
N ARG A 60 -21.18 4.35 -12.93
CA ARG A 60 -21.40 4.03 -11.52
C ARG A 60 -20.35 3.06 -11.00
N ALA A 61 -19.98 2.05 -11.80
CA ALA A 61 -18.91 1.11 -11.47
C ALA A 61 -17.56 1.82 -11.27
N HIS A 62 -17.19 2.72 -12.19
CA HIS A 62 -15.95 3.51 -12.05
C HIS A 62 -15.98 4.44 -10.82
N LEU A 63 -17.13 5.03 -10.51
CA LEU A 63 -17.26 5.84 -9.29
C LEU A 63 -17.06 5.00 -8.02
N ARG A 64 -17.58 3.76 -7.99
CA ARG A 64 -17.36 2.82 -6.89
C ARG A 64 -15.90 2.43 -6.77
N SER A 65 -15.21 2.11 -7.88
CA SER A 65 -13.77 1.79 -7.81
C SER A 65 -12.92 2.96 -7.29
N LEU A 66 -13.26 4.20 -7.64
CA LEU A 66 -12.61 5.38 -7.06
C LEU A 66 -12.88 5.51 -5.55
N MET A 67 -14.09 5.15 -5.09
CA MET A 67 -14.44 5.14 -3.68
C MET A 67 -13.74 4.01 -2.91
N ASP A 68 -13.63 2.83 -3.51
CA ASP A 68 -12.89 1.68 -2.96
C ASP A 68 -11.40 2.02 -2.86
N ALA A 69 -10.87 2.77 -3.83
CA ALA A 69 -9.55 3.38 -3.77
C ALA A 69 -9.44 4.52 -2.74
N GLY A 70 -10.47 4.79 -1.93
CA GLY A 70 -10.46 5.73 -0.80
C GLY A 70 -10.86 7.17 -1.14
N MET A 71 -11.26 7.47 -2.38
CA MET A 71 -11.70 8.82 -2.73
C MET A 71 -13.15 9.07 -2.29
N GLY A 72 -13.33 9.99 -1.35
CA GLY A 72 -14.67 10.44 -0.97
C GLY A 72 -15.40 11.17 -2.11
N ILE A 73 -16.73 11.11 -2.11
CA ILE A 73 -17.61 11.67 -3.17
C ILE A 73 -17.33 13.16 -3.47
N LYS A 74 -17.03 13.96 -2.44
CA LYS A 74 -16.67 15.38 -2.59
C LYS A 74 -15.31 15.55 -3.28
N THR A 75 -14.36 14.67 -3.00
CA THR A 75 -13.03 14.65 -3.62
C THR A 75 -13.15 14.27 -5.09
N ILE A 76 -13.93 13.23 -5.41
CA ILE A 76 -14.21 12.84 -6.81
C ILE A 76 -14.89 13.99 -7.55
N ALA A 77 -15.87 14.67 -6.93
CA ALA A 77 -16.54 15.81 -7.55
C ALA A 77 -15.58 16.96 -7.87
N ARG A 78 -14.66 17.28 -6.95
CA ARG A 78 -13.63 18.28 -7.20
C ARG A 78 -12.67 17.86 -8.30
N ALA A 79 -12.25 16.59 -8.32
CA ALA A 79 -11.33 16.06 -9.33
C ALA A 79 -11.89 16.14 -10.75
N GLY A 80 -13.20 15.96 -10.94
CA GLY A 80 -13.86 16.16 -12.25
C GLY A 80 -14.37 17.58 -12.51
N GLY A 81 -13.97 18.57 -11.69
CA GLY A 81 -14.26 19.98 -11.91
C GLY A 81 -15.66 20.44 -11.52
N TRP A 82 -16.37 19.71 -10.67
CA TRP A 82 -17.67 20.13 -10.13
C TRP A 82 -17.52 20.90 -8.82
N GLN A 83 -18.32 21.95 -8.65
CA GLN A 83 -18.37 22.77 -7.42
C GLN A 83 -19.07 22.06 -6.26
N GLY A 84 -19.83 20.99 -6.53
CA GLY A 84 -20.55 20.23 -5.51
C GLY A 84 -20.74 18.76 -5.90
N SER A 85 -21.08 17.92 -4.91
CA SER A 85 -21.22 16.47 -5.07
C SER A 85 -22.58 16.00 -5.60
N GLY A 86 -23.51 16.91 -5.89
CA GLY A 86 -24.88 16.58 -6.29
C GLY A 86 -24.96 15.77 -7.59
N THR A 87 -24.12 16.08 -8.59
CA THR A 87 -24.05 15.32 -9.84
C THR A 87 -23.66 13.87 -9.60
N ILE A 88 -22.63 13.64 -8.78
CA ILE A 88 -22.13 12.31 -8.47
C ILE A 88 -23.12 11.54 -7.60
N GLY A 89 -23.70 12.18 -6.58
CA GLY A 89 -24.73 11.57 -5.72
C GLY A 89 -25.96 11.13 -6.51
N ALA A 90 -26.42 11.93 -7.48
CA ALA A 90 -27.53 11.55 -8.35
C ALA A 90 -27.23 10.35 -9.26
N ILE A 91 -25.96 10.14 -9.63
CA ILE A 91 -25.53 8.99 -10.44
C ILE A 91 -25.43 7.73 -9.56
N LEU A 92 -24.86 7.85 -8.36
CA LEU A 92 -24.64 6.72 -7.43
C LEU A 92 -25.91 6.25 -6.73
N TYR A 93 -26.64 7.18 -6.11
CA TYR A 93 -27.70 6.87 -5.15
C TYR A 93 -29.09 7.34 -5.59
N GLY A 94 -29.15 8.39 -6.43
CA GLY A 94 -30.42 9.05 -6.72
C GLY A 94 -30.84 9.99 -5.58
N LYS A 95 -32.15 10.11 -5.34
CA LYS A 95 -32.74 10.95 -4.28
C LYS A 95 -33.81 10.14 -3.54
N TRP A 96 -33.78 10.16 -2.21
CA TRP A 96 -34.71 9.40 -1.35
C TRP A 96 -34.72 7.89 -1.65
N ALA A 97 -33.56 7.27 -1.94
CA ALA A 97 -33.47 5.87 -2.35
C ALA A 97 -34.12 4.88 -1.36
N ASP A 98 -34.04 5.19 -0.06
CA ASP A 98 -34.60 4.37 1.02
C ASP A 98 -36.12 4.54 1.21
N HIS A 99 -36.72 5.51 0.54
CA HIS A 99 -38.15 5.83 0.62
C HIS A 99 -38.78 5.95 -0.78
N PRO A 100 -39.10 4.82 -1.44
CA PRO A 100 -39.63 4.81 -2.80
C PRO A 100 -40.95 5.57 -2.98
N ASP A 101 -41.77 5.63 -1.92
CA ASP A 101 -43.07 6.32 -1.92
C ASP A 101 -42.94 7.84 -1.71
N HIS A 102 -41.72 8.36 -1.48
CA HIS A 102 -41.53 9.78 -1.26
C HIS A 102 -41.83 10.58 -2.56
N PRO A 103 -42.56 11.71 -2.50
CA PRO A 103 -42.93 12.49 -3.69
C PRO A 103 -41.75 12.97 -4.56
N GLU A 104 -40.57 13.09 -3.95
CA GLU A 104 -39.33 13.48 -4.63
C GLU A 104 -38.38 12.30 -4.93
N TYR A 105 -38.83 11.06 -4.75
CA TYR A 105 -38.05 9.87 -5.05
C TYR A 105 -37.52 9.92 -6.48
N ARG A 106 -36.21 9.69 -6.61
CA ARG A 106 -35.57 9.49 -7.90
C ARG A 106 -34.59 8.35 -7.80
N PRO A 107 -34.71 7.29 -8.62
CA PRO A 107 -33.70 6.25 -8.67
C PRO A 107 -32.35 6.82 -9.16
N PRO A 108 -31.23 6.10 -8.93
CA PRO A 108 -29.96 6.40 -9.56
C PRO A 108 -30.12 6.63 -11.07
N ARG A 109 -29.40 7.61 -11.63
CA ARG A 109 -29.53 7.93 -13.05
C ARG A 109 -29.19 6.72 -13.92
N LYS A 110 -30.16 6.30 -14.74
CA LYS A 110 -29.98 5.26 -15.77
C LYS A 110 -29.05 5.70 -16.90
N GLN A 111 -29.06 7.00 -17.23
CA GLN A 111 -28.21 7.55 -18.28
C GLN A 111 -27.55 8.85 -17.83
N VAL A 112 -26.35 9.09 -18.32
CA VAL A 112 -25.60 10.32 -18.11
C VAL A 112 -25.17 10.90 -19.46
N THR A 113 -24.95 12.20 -19.52
CA THR A 113 -24.42 12.83 -20.74
C THR A 113 -22.97 12.41 -20.97
N GLY A 114 -22.56 12.22 -22.22
CA GLY A 114 -21.19 11.84 -22.59
C GLY A 114 -20.10 12.74 -21.98
N ASP A 115 -20.31 14.05 -21.91
CA ASP A 115 -19.36 14.99 -21.25
C ASP A 115 -19.15 14.65 -19.76
N VAL A 116 -20.22 14.32 -19.04
CA VAL A 116 -20.14 13.93 -17.62
C VAL A 116 -19.43 12.59 -17.48
N ALA A 117 -19.74 11.62 -18.34
CA ALA A 117 -19.06 10.33 -18.33
C ALA A 117 -17.55 10.50 -18.61
N ASN A 118 -17.18 11.26 -19.63
CA ASN A 118 -15.78 11.52 -19.97
C ASN A 118 -15.01 12.20 -18.82
N ARG A 119 -15.61 13.18 -18.15
CA ARG A 119 -15.01 13.79 -16.96
C ARG A 119 -14.83 12.79 -15.82
N ILE A 120 -15.80 11.91 -15.58
CA ILE A 120 -15.71 10.88 -14.54
C ILE A 120 -14.61 9.87 -14.90
N TYR A 121 -14.56 9.40 -16.16
CA TYR A 121 -13.54 8.46 -16.63
C TYR A 121 -12.13 9.06 -16.66
N ALA A 122 -12.00 10.38 -16.78
CA ALA A 122 -10.71 11.07 -16.70
C ALA A 122 -10.14 11.10 -15.27
N ILE A 123 -10.98 10.89 -14.24
CA ILE A 123 -10.51 10.87 -12.85
C ILE A 123 -9.68 9.61 -12.63
N ARG A 124 -8.46 9.83 -12.15
CA ARG A 124 -7.55 8.79 -11.67
C ARG A 124 -7.56 8.78 -10.15
N PRO A 125 -7.38 7.61 -9.51
CA PRO A 125 -7.22 7.54 -8.07
C PRO A 125 -5.97 8.33 -7.67
N ALA A 126 -6.20 9.49 -7.05
CA ALA A 126 -5.17 10.35 -6.49
C ALA A 126 -5.62 10.73 -5.09
N LEU A 127 -5.19 9.93 -4.13
CA LEU A 127 -5.50 10.17 -2.73
C LEU A 127 -4.71 11.38 -2.23
N GLN A 128 -5.42 12.28 -1.55
CA GLN A 128 -4.76 13.38 -0.85
C GLN A 128 -3.99 12.81 0.35
N PRO A 129 -2.84 13.38 0.74
CA PRO A 129 -2.02 12.87 1.85
C PRO A 129 -2.79 12.70 3.17
N GLY A 130 -3.82 13.53 3.42
CA GLY A 130 -4.68 13.45 4.61
C GLY A 130 -5.87 12.47 4.49
N ALA A 131 -6.04 11.78 3.36
CA ALA A 131 -7.09 10.77 3.21
C ALA A 131 -6.81 9.59 4.14
N LYS A 132 -7.86 9.04 4.76
CA LYS A 132 -7.75 7.78 5.49
C LYS A 132 -7.87 6.63 4.50
N VAL A 133 -6.97 5.66 4.59
CA VAL A 133 -6.93 4.44 3.77
C VAL A 133 -6.84 3.21 4.65
N ASP A 134 -7.07 2.03 4.08
CA ASP A 134 -6.85 0.77 4.76
C ASP A 134 -5.40 0.69 5.29
N ALA A 135 -5.24 0.24 6.54
CA ALA A 135 -3.93 0.14 7.17
C ALA A 135 -3.28 -1.23 7.01
N LEU A 136 -3.98 -2.26 6.53
CA LEU A 136 -3.52 -3.66 6.49
C LEU A 136 -2.17 -3.81 5.78
N GLY A 137 -2.05 -3.29 4.55
CA GLY A 137 -0.79 -3.31 3.80
C GLY A 137 0.34 -2.52 4.49
N THR A 138 0.01 -1.41 5.16
CA THR A 138 0.96 -0.63 5.97
C THR A 138 1.44 -1.43 7.18
N THR A 139 0.51 -2.09 7.88
CA THR A 139 0.78 -2.94 9.04
C THR A 139 1.68 -4.11 8.65
N ARG A 140 1.36 -4.83 7.57
CA ARG A 140 2.16 -5.97 7.09
C ARG A 140 3.59 -5.56 6.71
N ARG A 141 3.79 -4.42 6.03
CA ARG A 141 5.12 -3.88 5.75
C ARG A 141 5.91 -3.55 7.01
N LEU A 142 5.27 -2.90 7.99
CA LEU A 142 5.91 -2.61 9.28
C LEU A 142 6.30 -3.89 10.02
N GLN A 143 5.42 -4.88 10.05
CA GLN A 143 5.67 -6.20 10.65
C GLN A 143 6.84 -6.91 9.98
N ALA A 144 6.91 -6.88 8.65
CA ALA A 144 8.00 -7.45 7.87
C ALA A 144 9.34 -6.77 8.15
N LEU A 145 9.37 -5.43 8.30
CA LEU A 145 10.58 -4.72 8.71
C LEU A 145 11.04 -5.12 10.12
N VAL A 146 10.11 -5.34 11.06
CA VAL A 146 10.45 -5.86 12.38
C VAL A 146 10.98 -7.29 12.30
N ALA A 147 10.37 -8.14 11.48
CA ALA A 147 10.84 -9.51 11.20
C ALA A 147 12.22 -9.54 10.52
N ARG A 148 12.61 -8.47 9.81
CA ARG A 148 13.95 -8.27 9.27
C ARG A 148 14.97 -7.79 10.31
N GLY A 149 14.49 -7.27 11.45
CA GLY A 149 15.31 -6.83 12.58
C GLY A 149 15.33 -5.32 12.83
N TYR A 150 14.53 -4.53 12.10
CA TYR A 150 14.40 -3.10 12.38
C TYR A 150 13.54 -2.87 13.63
N SER A 151 14.05 -2.11 14.60
CA SER A 151 13.28 -1.80 15.81
C SER A 151 12.21 -0.74 15.55
N LEU A 152 11.10 -0.80 16.30
CA LEU A 152 10.00 0.17 16.20
C LEU A 152 10.48 1.60 16.39
N LEU A 153 11.43 1.84 17.30
CA LEU A 153 12.01 3.17 17.52
C LEU A 153 12.74 3.67 16.27
N ARG A 154 13.54 2.81 15.63
CA ARG A 154 14.26 3.17 14.40
C ARG A 154 13.31 3.44 13.22
N ILE A 155 12.23 2.67 13.13
CA ILE A 155 11.18 2.89 12.13
C ILE A 155 10.48 4.23 12.40
N ALA A 156 10.13 4.51 13.65
CA ALA A 156 9.50 5.77 14.04
C ALA A 156 10.38 6.99 13.71
N ASP A 157 11.67 6.91 14.02
CA ASP A 157 12.65 7.96 13.71
C ASP A 157 12.76 8.19 12.20
N ALA A 158 12.83 7.12 11.40
CA ALA A 158 12.92 7.23 9.93
C ALA A 158 11.66 7.78 9.27
N LEU A 159 10.49 7.51 9.85
CA LEU A 159 9.21 8.04 9.37
C LEU A 159 8.88 9.44 9.93
N ASN A 160 9.66 9.93 10.90
CA ASN A 160 9.38 11.15 11.65
C ASN A 160 7.97 11.17 12.27
N ILE A 161 7.53 10.03 12.82
CA ILE A 161 6.25 9.90 13.52
C ILE A 161 6.45 9.31 14.91
N GLY A 162 5.51 9.54 15.82
CA GLY A 162 5.63 9.09 17.21
C GLY A 162 5.71 7.57 17.32
N HIS A 163 6.58 7.07 18.21
CA HIS A 163 6.75 5.63 18.47
C HIS A 163 5.43 4.90 18.79
N LEU A 164 4.54 5.54 19.58
CA LEU A 164 3.23 4.97 19.90
C LEU A 164 2.34 4.80 18.65
N ALA A 165 2.45 5.69 17.65
CA ALA A 165 1.69 5.58 16.41
C ALA A 165 2.16 4.36 15.58
N VAL A 166 3.48 4.16 15.47
CA VAL A 166 4.05 2.96 14.83
C VAL A 166 3.63 1.70 15.59
N TRP A 167 3.67 1.73 16.92
CA TRP A 167 3.28 0.60 17.75
C TRP A 167 1.82 0.20 17.53
N ARG A 168 0.88 1.16 17.47
CA ARG A 168 -0.53 0.88 17.17
C ARG A 168 -0.74 0.32 15.77
N LEU A 169 -0.02 0.84 14.78
CA LEU A 169 -0.11 0.37 13.40
C LEU A 169 0.41 -1.06 13.27
N VAL A 170 1.56 -1.38 13.87
CA VAL A 170 2.18 -2.72 13.74
C VAL A 170 1.36 -3.81 14.44
N HIS A 171 0.64 -3.48 15.53
CA HIS A 171 -0.26 -4.41 16.22
C HIS A 171 -1.66 -4.47 15.61
N GLY A 172 -1.93 -3.70 14.54
CA GLY A 172 -3.24 -3.70 13.88
C GLY A 172 -4.36 -3.03 14.70
N GLU A 173 -4.03 -2.22 15.72
CA GLU A 173 -5.03 -1.50 16.52
C GLU A 173 -5.71 -0.37 15.72
N SER A 174 -5.12 0.03 14.59
CA SER A 174 -5.68 1.02 13.67
C SER A 174 -6.11 0.34 12.37
N ALA A 175 -7.42 0.21 12.14
CA ALA A 175 -7.94 -0.30 10.86
C ALA A 175 -7.69 0.68 9.68
N ARG A 176 -7.38 1.94 9.97
CA ARG A 176 -7.18 3.00 8.98
C ARG A 176 -5.93 3.82 9.30
N CYS A 177 -5.17 4.19 8.28
CA CYS A 177 -4.02 5.10 8.40
C CYS A 177 -4.16 6.27 7.41
N LEU A 178 -3.34 7.31 7.56
CA LEU A 178 -3.29 8.38 6.56
C LEU A 178 -2.57 7.90 5.31
N GLU A 179 -3.00 8.38 4.15
CA GLU A 179 -2.33 8.10 2.88
C GLU A 179 -0.86 8.54 2.91
N SER A 180 -0.56 9.67 3.54
CA SER A 180 0.82 10.11 3.77
C SER A 180 1.65 9.07 4.54
N THR A 181 1.06 8.45 5.56
CA THR A 181 1.71 7.39 6.34
C THR A 181 1.89 6.13 5.50
N ARG A 182 0.86 5.72 4.74
CA ARG A 182 0.95 4.56 3.84
C ARG A 182 2.08 4.74 2.82
N MET A 183 2.14 5.91 2.18
CA MET A 183 3.19 6.23 1.21
C MET A 183 4.59 6.26 1.85
N ALA A 184 4.73 6.89 3.02
CA ALA A 184 6.02 6.95 3.73
C ALA A 184 6.51 5.56 4.15
N VAL A 185 5.61 4.71 4.65
CA VAL A 185 5.93 3.32 5.02
C VAL A 185 6.27 2.49 3.79
N ALA A 186 5.55 2.63 2.68
CA ALA A 186 5.88 1.94 1.44
C ALA A 186 7.29 2.32 0.95
N ALA A 187 7.59 3.61 0.88
CA ALA A 187 8.91 4.08 0.47
C ALA A 187 10.04 3.61 1.42
N LEU A 188 9.77 3.54 2.73
CA LEU A 188 10.72 3.02 3.71
C LEU A 188 10.91 1.51 3.54
N PHE A 189 9.82 0.78 3.31
CA PHE A 189 9.85 -0.66 3.09
C PHE A 189 10.68 -1.01 1.86
N ASP A 190 10.47 -0.34 0.73
CA ASP A 190 11.23 -0.57 -0.51
C ASP A 190 12.74 -0.38 -0.31
N GLN A 191 13.14 0.54 0.56
CA GLN A 191 14.55 0.78 0.86
C GLN A 191 15.15 -0.29 1.78
N TRP A 192 14.34 -0.84 2.70
CA TRP A 192 14.84 -1.61 3.84
C TRP A 192 14.48 -3.10 3.81
N CYS A 193 13.57 -3.54 2.95
CA CYS A 193 13.12 -4.93 2.90
C CYS A 193 14.29 -5.92 2.67
N ASP A 194 15.18 -5.60 1.73
CA ASP A 194 16.32 -6.45 1.37
C ASP A 194 17.58 -6.16 2.18
N THR A 195 17.62 -5.03 2.88
CA THR A 195 18.80 -4.58 3.62
C THR A 195 18.70 -4.93 5.10
N PRO A 196 19.72 -5.55 5.72
CA PRO A 196 19.72 -5.72 7.17
C PRO A 196 19.98 -4.38 7.89
N PRO A 197 19.43 -4.17 9.09
CA PRO A 197 19.73 -2.98 9.89
C PRO A 197 21.24 -2.89 10.17
N PRO A 198 21.86 -1.69 10.05
CA PRO A 198 23.29 -1.56 10.30
C PRO A 198 23.61 -1.76 11.78
N VAL A 199 24.58 -2.65 12.06
CA VAL A 199 25.08 -2.96 13.40
C VAL A 199 26.55 -2.58 13.49
N LYS A 200 26.84 -1.48 14.19
CA LYS A 200 28.20 -0.99 14.48
C LYS A 200 28.57 -1.13 15.95
N THR A 201 27.58 -1.24 16.84
CA THR A 201 27.77 -1.33 18.30
C THR A 201 26.97 -2.47 18.91
N GLY A 202 27.38 -2.94 20.09
CA GLY A 202 26.66 -3.97 20.85
C GLY A 202 25.22 -3.57 21.20
N TYR A 203 24.98 -2.29 21.48
CA TYR A 203 23.63 -1.75 21.70
C TYR A 203 22.74 -1.89 20.47
N GLN A 204 23.28 -1.62 19.27
CA GLN A 204 22.55 -1.80 18.01
C GLN A 204 22.25 -3.28 17.76
N GLY A 205 23.20 -4.19 18.07
CA GLY A 205 22.96 -5.63 18.03
C GLY A 205 21.81 -6.06 18.97
N GLY A 206 21.80 -5.56 20.20
CA GLY A 206 20.71 -5.82 21.15
C GLY A 206 19.34 -5.29 20.71
N SER A 207 19.30 -4.19 19.93
CA SER A 207 18.06 -3.68 19.32
C SER A 207 17.53 -4.62 18.23
N VAL A 208 18.42 -5.18 17.41
CA VAL A 208 18.04 -6.15 16.36
C VAL A 208 17.47 -7.42 17.00
N THR A 209 18.15 -7.97 18.01
CA THR A 209 17.67 -9.16 18.73
C THR A 209 16.28 -8.94 19.33
N ARG A 210 16.02 -7.76 19.90
CA ARG A 210 14.70 -7.41 20.46
C ARG A 210 13.62 -7.31 19.38
N ALA A 211 13.93 -6.74 18.21
CA ALA A 211 13.00 -6.65 17.09
C ALA A 211 12.64 -8.04 16.55
N LEU A 212 13.64 -8.90 16.30
CA LEU A 212 13.42 -10.28 15.86
C LEU A 212 12.61 -11.09 16.89
N GLY A 213 12.92 -10.93 18.19
CA GLY A 213 12.16 -11.56 19.27
C GLY A 213 10.71 -11.06 19.34
N LEU A 214 10.47 -9.78 19.07
CA LEU A 214 9.13 -9.21 19.01
C LEU A 214 8.32 -9.77 17.84
N ALA A 215 8.91 -9.83 16.64
CA ALA A 215 8.26 -10.43 15.47
C ALA A 215 7.90 -11.88 15.73
N LYS A 216 8.84 -12.68 16.26
CA LYS A 216 8.61 -14.10 16.57
C LYS A 216 7.47 -14.30 17.58
N ARG A 217 7.42 -13.50 18.65
CA ARG A 217 6.34 -13.62 19.67
C ARG A 217 4.96 -13.31 19.12
N ASN A 218 4.87 -12.41 18.14
CA ASN A 218 3.60 -12.02 17.54
C ASN A 218 3.29 -12.76 16.22
N GLY A 219 4.15 -13.70 15.80
CA GLY A 219 3.97 -14.43 14.54
C GLY A 219 4.08 -13.54 13.29
N TRP A 220 4.77 -12.41 13.38
CA TRP A 220 4.93 -11.48 12.25
C TRP A 220 5.87 -12.06 11.21
N GLN A 221 5.40 -12.09 9.97
CA GLN A 221 6.10 -12.74 8.86
C GLN A 221 7.02 -11.77 8.11
N PRO A 222 8.12 -12.27 7.53
CA PRO A 222 8.98 -11.48 6.64
C PRO A 222 8.28 -11.18 5.32
N ALA A 223 8.82 -10.21 4.57
CA ALA A 223 8.29 -9.82 3.25
C ALA A 223 8.17 -10.99 2.28
N ALA A 224 9.16 -11.88 2.24
CA ALA A 224 9.21 -13.03 1.35
C ALA A 224 8.17 -14.13 1.65
N ALA A 225 7.39 -14.00 2.73
CA ALA A 225 6.28 -14.89 3.03
C ALA A 225 4.96 -14.46 2.35
N TRP A 226 4.99 -13.39 1.55
CA TRP A 226 3.82 -12.84 0.85
C TRP A 226 4.11 -12.81 -0.65
N ASP A 227 3.16 -13.24 -1.46
CA ASP A 227 3.23 -13.12 -2.93
C ASP A 227 2.76 -11.73 -3.35
N ASP A 228 1.66 -11.26 -2.76
CA ASP A 228 1.23 -9.86 -2.74
C ASP A 228 0.87 -9.43 -1.31
N ILE A 229 1.80 -8.69 -0.66
CA ILE A 229 1.66 -8.24 0.72
C ILE A 229 0.40 -7.39 0.97
N ASP A 230 -0.18 -6.77 -0.06
CA ASP A 230 -1.39 -5.96 0.05
C ASP A 230 -2.67 -6.76 -0.15
N LEU A 231 -2.66 -7.77 -1.03
CA LEU A 231 -3.86 -8.47 -1.50
C LEU A 231 -4.02 -9.88 -0.96
N ASP A 232 -2.96 -10.53 -0.51
CA ASP A 232 -3.03 -11.90 0.00
C ASP A 232 -3.89 -11.98 1.27
N ASP A 233 -4.77 -12.98 1.36
CA ASP A 233 -5.56 -13.24 2.56
C ASP A 233 -4.70 -13.72 3.73
N ALA A 234 -3.64 -14.48 3.42
CA ALA A 234 -2.70 -15.05 4.38
C ALA A 234 -1.30 -15.17 3.76
N PRO A 235 -0.23 -15.17 4.57
CA PRO A 235 1.11 -15.40 4.06
C PRO A 235 1.22 -16.80 3.44
N SER A 236 1.83 -16.87 2.26
CA SER A 236 2.34 -18.10 1.64
C SER A 236 3.51 -18.62 2.46
N LEU A 237 3.19 -19.18 3.63
CA LEU A 237 4.08 -20.05 4.38
C LEU A 237 4.19 -21.31 3.54
N GLY A 238 5.06 -21.31 2.52
CA GLY A 238 5.30 -22.47 1.67
C GLY A 238 5.29 -23.73 2.54
N GLU A 239 4.54 -24.75 2.11
CA GLU A 239 4.37 -25.96 2.92
C GLU A 239 5.72 -26.32 3.53
N PRO A 240 5.82 -26.45 4.86
CA PRO A 240 7.09 -26.76 5.48
C PRO A 240 7.56 -28.04 4.82
N ASP A 241 8.66 -27.95 4.06
CA ASP A 241 9.23 -29.09 3.37
C ASP A 241 9.24 -30.24 4.39
N PRO A 242 8.52 -31.34 4.15
CA PRO A 242 8.45 -32.43 5.12
C PRO A 242 9.85 -32.95 5.50
N ALA A 243 10.88 -32.66 4.70
CA ALA A 243 12.29 -32.92 5.01
C ALA A 243 12.89 -32.01 6.10
N LEU A 244 12.28 -30.85 6.41
CA LEU A 244 12.73 -29.88 7.41
C LEU A 244 11.97 -29.95 8.75
N ARG A 245 11.02 -30.88 8.92
CA ARG A 245 10.46 -31.19 10.23
C ARG A 245 11.54 -31.79 11.13
N THR A 246 12.06 -31.00 12.07
CA THR A 246 12.80 -31.55 13.21
C THR A 246 11.87 -31.71 14.41
N PRO A 247 11.63 -32.93 14.89
CA PRO A 247 11.04 -33.14 16.21
C PRO A 247 12.12 -32.82 17.25
N SER A 248 11.87 -31.80 18.06
CA SER A 248 12.58 -31.48 19.32
C SER A 248 14.10 -31.18 19.25
N GLY A 249 14.45 -29.90 19.46
CA GLY A 249 15.41 -29.44 20.50
C GLY A 249 16.86 -29.93 20.57
N ARG A 250 17.33 -30.88 19.77
CA ARG A 250 18.76 -31.24 19.64
C ARG A 250 19.06 -31.50 18.18
N ALA A 251 20.06 -30.79 17.65
CA ALA A 251 20.49 -30.91 16.25
C ALA A 251 20.68 -32.39 15.88
N ASN A 252 19.82 -32.89 15.00
CA ASN A 252 19.97 -34.23 14.45
C ASN A 252 21.23 -34.22 13.58
N ARG A 253 22.22 -35.02 13.98
CA ARG A 253 23.55 -35.14 13.35
C ARG A 253 23.50 -35.85 11.97
N SER A 254 22.44 -35.67 11.19
CA SER A 254 22.24 -36.40 9.92
C SER A 254 21.57 -35.61 8.79
N THR A 255 21.29 -34.31 8.96
CA THR A 255 20.50 -33.52 7.98
C THR A 255 21.29 -32.67 6.99
N VAL A 256 22.63 -32.68 7.01
CA VAL A 256 23.43 -31.92 6.03
C VAL A 256 23.68 -32.78 4.80
N HIS A 257 23.09 -32.42 3.66
CA HIS A 257 23.24 -33.17 2.42
C HIS A 257 24.65 -33.01 1.83
N PRO A 258 25.27 -34.06 1.24
CA PRO A 258 26.59 -33.96 0.63
C PRO A 258 26.71 -32.87 -0.45
N ASP A 259 25.63 -32.61 -1.19
CA ASP A 259 25.64 -31.57 -2.22
C ASP A 259 25.63 -30.15 -1.63
N ASP A 260 25.00 -29.94 -0.47
CA ASP A 260 25.07 -28.67 0.23
C ASP A 260 26.50 -28.41 0.75
N ILE A 261 27.19 -29.47 1.20
CA ILE A 261 28.60 -29.39 1.59
C ILE A 261 29.46 -28.98 0.38
N ARG A 262 29.26 -29.62 -0.78
CA ARG A 262 29.98 -29.29 -2.02
C ARG A 262 29.74 -27.84 -2.44
N LEU A 263 28.48 -27.43 -2.47
CA LEU A 263 28.10 -26.08 -2.86
C LEU A 263 28.72 -25.03 -1.93
N MET A 264 28.66 -25.25 -0.61
CA MET A 264 29.16 -24.27 0.36
C MET A 264 30.69 -24.19 0.35
N LEU A 265 31.38 -25.33 0.19
CA LEU A 265 32.83 -25.36 0.03
C LEU A 265 33.31 -24.77 -1.30
N ALA A 266 32.48 -24.74 -2.35
CA ALA A 266 32.82 -24.14 -3.64
C ALA A 266 32.55 -22.63 -3.69
N THR A 267 31.59 -22.13 -2.91
CA THR A 267 31.10 -20.75 -2.98
C THR A 267 31.72 -19.81 -1.94
N HIS A 268 32.34 -20.37 -0.89
CA HIS A 268 32.91 -19.58 0.19
C HIS A 268 34.44 -19.62 0.16
N SER A 269 35.08 -18.58 0.67
CA SER A 269 36.55 -18.49 0.71
C SER A 269 37.19 -19.24 1.88
N THR A 270 36.42 -19.61 2.91
CA THR A 270 36.91 -20.35 4.08
C THR A 270 35.93 -21.42 4.52
N SER A 271 36.43 -22.51 5.12
CA SER A 271 35.58 -23.57 5.67
C SER A 271 34.77 -23.08 6.87
N TRP A 272 35.23 -22.02 7.53
CA TRP A 272 34.52 -21.36 8.63
C TRP A 272 33.26 -20.66 8.13
N ALA A 273 33.37 -19.92 7.03
CA ALA A 273 32.23 -19.26 6.40
C ALA A 273 31.23 -20.28 5.83
N ALA A 274 31.73 -21.35 5.18
CA ALA A 274 30.90 -22.44 4.71
C ALA A 274 30.12 -23.12 5.84
N ALA A 275 30.77 -23.42 6.97
CA ALA A 275 30.13 -24.05 8.13
C ALA A 275 29.09 -23.15 8.80
N ALA A 276 29.39 -21.85 8.92
CA ALA A 276 28.47 -20.87 9.47
C ALA A 276 27.20 -20.75 8.62
N ARG A 277 27.33 -20.83 7.29
CA ARG A 277 26.18 -20.78 6.38
C ARG A 277 25.29 -22.03 6.46
N LEU A 278 25.91 -23.19 6.67
CA LEU A 278 25.23 -24.46 6.92
C LEU A 278 24.67 -24.60 8.35
N GLY A 279 24.93 -23.64 9.23
CA GLY A 279 24.50 -23.70 10.63
C GLY A 279 25.17 -24.81 11.44
N VAL A 280 26.34 -25.29 11.00
CA VAL A 280 27.10 -26.36 11.66
C VAL A 280 28.46 -25.87 12.15
N SER A 281 29.08 -26.63 13.06
CA SER A 281 30.45 -26.33 13.49
C SER A 281 31.45 -26.72 12.38
N ARG A 282 32.52 -25.96 12.24
CA ARG A 282 33.61 -26.28 11.29
C ARG A 282 34.16 -27.70 11.45
N PRO A 283 34.49 -28.20 12.66
CA PRO A 283 34.97 -29.58 12.82
C PRO A 283 33.98 -30.61 12.28
N TYR A 284 32.68 -30.36 12.45
CA TYR A 284 31.62 -31.24 11.98
C TYR A 284 31.46 -31.20 10.45
N LEU A 285 31.56 -30.02 9.83
CA LEU A 285 31.62 -29.88 8.37
C LEU A 285 32.77 -30.68 7.76
N LEU A 286 33.97 -30.58 8.35
CA LEU A 286 35.17 -31.29 7.87
C LEU A 286 35.04 -32.81 8.03
N GLU A 287 34.43 -33.27 9.13
CA GLU A 287 34.13 -34.68 9.35
C GLU A 287 33.16 -35.22 8.28
N LEU A 288 32.10 -34.47 7.97
CA LEU A 288 31.13 -34.85 6.94
C LEU A 288 31.74 -34.82 5.54
N ALA A 289 32.53 -33.81 5.20
CA ALA A 289 33.25 -33.74 3.93
C ALA A 289 34.16 -34.97 3.76
N LYS A 290 34.91 -35.35 4.80
CA LYS A 290 35.73 -36.56 4.80
C LYS A 290 34.89 -37.83 4.65
N ARG A 291 33.77 -37.93 5.37
CA ARG A 291 32.86 -39.10 5.34
C ARG A 291 32.24 -39.31 3.96
N HIS A 292 31.94 -38.23 3.24
CA HIS A 292 31.33 -38.27 1.91
C HIS A 292 32.34 -38.14 0.75
N GLY A 293 33.64 -38.21 1.04
CA GLY A 293 34.70 -38.16 0.01
C GLY A 293 34.78 -36.82 -0.73
N ILE A 294 34.38 -35.72 -0.10
CA ILE A 294 34.41 -34.38 -0.69
C ILE A 294 35.76 -33.74 -0.35
N GLU A 295 36.59 -33.53 -1.37
CA GLU A 295 37.85 -32.82 -1.19
C GLU A 295 37.63 -31.32 -0.97
N LEU A 296 38.40 -30.75 -0.05
CA LEU A 296 38.43 -29.31 0.17
C LEU A 296 39.08 -28.61 -1.04
N PRO A 297 38.40 -27.65 -1.69
CA PRO A 297 38.99 -26.87 -2.76
C PRO A 297 40.23 -26.09 -2.29
N ASN A 298 41.19 -25.85 -3.20
CA ASN A 298 42.42 -25.12 -2.85
C ASN A 298 42.17 -23.72 -2.27
N HIS A 299 41.14 -23.02 -2.75
CA HIS A 299 40.80 -21.69 -2.23
C HIS A 299 40.35 -21.73 -0.76
N ILE A 300 39.66 -22.80 -0.33
CA ILE A 300 39.31 -23.01 1.08
C ILE A 300 40.55 -23.27 1.93
N ARG A 301 41.51 -24.06 1.42
CA ARG A 301 42.76 -24.38 2.14
C ARG A 301 43.60 -23.13 2.37
N VAL A 302 43.73 -22.28 1.35
CA VAL A 302 44.44 -20.99 1.42
C VAL A 302 43.71 -20.05 2.38
N GLY A 303 42.39 -19.87 2.22
CA GLY A 303 41.63 -18.98 3.09
C GLY A 303 41.60 -19.42 4.56
N ASP A 304 41.62 -20.71 4.85
CA ASP A 304 41.73 -21.23 6.22
C ASP A 304 43.10 -20.92 6.86
N ALA A 305 44.19 -20.93 6.07
CA ALA A 305 45.53 -20.58 6.54
C ALA A 305 45.63 -19.07 6.87
N ASP A 306 45.13 -18.22 5.98
CA ASP A 306 45.11 -16.76 6.15
C ASP A 306 44.25 -16.35 7.36
N HIS A 307 43.06 -16.95 7.49
CA HIS A 307 42.18 -16.73 8.64
C HIS A 307 42.81 -17.23 9.96
N GLY A 308 43.68 -18.25 9.89
CA GLY A 308 44.47 -18.75 11.01
C GLY A 308 45.54 -17.76 11.47
N GLN A 309 46.31 -17.20 10.53
CA GLN A 309 47.34 -16.19 10.81
C GLN A 309 46.74 -14.91 11.42
N MET A 310 45.65 -14.38 10.85
CA MET A 310 44.93 -13.22 11.41
C MET A 310 44.47 -13.42 12.86
N ARG A 311 44.10 -14.65 13.25
CA ARG A 311 43.69 -14.96 14.63
C ARG A 311 44.86 -15.00 15.61
N LEU A 312 46.05 -15.41 15.16
CA LEU A 312 47.25 -15.45 15.98
C LEU A 312 47.78 -14.03 16.22
N GLU A 313 47.80 -13.20 15.18
CA GLU A 313 48.20 -11.78 15.27
C GLU A 313 47.28 -11.00 16.21
N ARG A 314 45.96 -11.22 16.15
CA ARG A 314 44.98 -10.60 17.06
C ARG A 314 45.07 -11.04 18.52
N LYS A 315 45.74 -12.16 18.81
CA LYS A 315 46.00 -12.61 20.20
C LYS A 315 47.35 -12.14 20.72
N ALA A 316 48.25 -11.72 19.83
CA ALA A 316 49.57 -11.19 20.18
C ALA A 316 49.58 -9.66 20.33
N ALA A 317 48.54 -8.98 19.83
CA ALA A 317 48.24 -7.56 20.07
C ALA A 317 47.29 -7.39 21.27
#